data_AF-A0AAU7DWT6-F1
#
_entry.id   AF-A0AAU7DWT6-F1
#
_cell.length_a   1.000
_cell.length_b   1.000
_cell.length_c   1.000
_cell.angle_alpha   90.00
_cell.angle_beta   90.00
_cell.angle_gamma   90.00
#
_symmetry.space_group_name_H-M   'P 1'
#
loop_
_entity.id
_entity.type
_entity.pdbx_description
1 polymer ?
#
loop_
_entity_poly.entity_id
_entity_poly.type
_entity_poly.pdbx_seq_one_letter_code
_entity_poly.pdbx_strand_id
1 'polypeptide(L)'
;MSEEKNLADSAVERNIANELSEQQAKILAFEKKFFKYAGVKERAIAQELGLTPVQYYQQVSALLDLPAAYAAEPMLVARLQELRNSRQRRKVF
;
A
#
# COMPACT_ATOMS: atom_id res chain seq x y z
N MET A 1 19.00 22.76 -11.44
CA MET A 1 17.92 22.58 -12.44
C MET A 1 17.15 21.29 -12.15
N SER A 2 16.51 21.17 -10.98
CA SER A 2 15.91 19.88 -10.55
C SER A 2 14.48 19.99 -10.01
N GLU A 3 13.78 21.10 -10.26
CA GLU A 3 12.48 21.38 -9.61
C GLU A 3 11.24 21.19 -10.51
N GLU A 4 11.36 20.82 -11.78
CA GLU A 4 10.19 20.71 -12.67
C GLU A 4 9.47 19.34 -12.65
N LYS A 5 9.97 18.33 -11.93
CA LYS A 5 9.38 16.98 -11.95
C LYS A 5 8.32 16.72 -10.86
N ASN A 6 8.02 17.68 -9.97
CA ASN A 6 7.23 17.42 -8.75
C ASN A 6 5.74 17.79 -8.85
N LEU A 7 5.30 18.50 -9.90
CA LEU A 7 3.94 19.02 -9.99
C LEU A 7 2.93 18.04 -10.63
N ALA A 8 3.41 17.16 -11.51
CA ALA A 8 2.59 16.14 -12.17
C ALA A 8 2.35 14.91 -11.27
N ASP A 9 3.34 14.49 -10.47
CA ASP A 9 3.21 13.41 -9.50
C ASP A 9 2.15 13.75 -8.43
N SER A 10 2.10 15.00 -7.94
CA SER A 10 1.12 15.47 -6.94
C SER A 10 -0.35 15.42 -7.40
N ALA A 11 -0.62 15.68 -8.69
CA ALA A 11 -1.97 15.63 -9.24
C ALA A 11 -2.40 14.19 -9.52
N VAL A 12 -1.47 13.35 -9.95
CA VAL A 12 -1.65 11.90 -10.10
C VAL A 12 -1.89 11.24 -8.74
N GLU A 13 -1.14 11.60 -7.70
CA GLU A 13 -1.35 11.13 -6.32
C GLU A 13 -2.70 11.55 -5.75
N ARG A 14 -3.18 12.76 -6.05
CA ARG A 14 -4.52 13.21 -5.66
C ARG A 14 -5.65 12.48 -6.39
N ASN A 15 -5.44 12.09 -7.65
CA ASN A 15 -6.43 11.31 -8.40
C ASN A 15 -6.44 9.83 -7.98
N ILE A 16 -5.27 9.26 -7.73
CA ILE A 16 -5.10 7.96 -7.06
C ILE A 16 -5.79 7.97 -5.69
N ALA A 17 -5.84 9.12 -5.01
CA ALA A 17 -6.49 9.20 -3.71
C ALA A 17 -8.01 9.04 -3.73
N ASN A 18 -8.65 9.28 -4.88
CA ASN A 18 -10.10 9.21 -5.01
C ASN A 18 -10.57 7.93 -5.70
N GLU A 19 -9.73 7.30 -6.53
CA GLU A 19 -10.06 6.07 -7.25
C GLU A 19 -8.98 5.01 -7.09
N LEU A 20 -9.41 3.81 -6.71
CA LEU A 20 -8.54 2.67 -6.53
C LEU A 20 -8.05 2.19 -7.90
N SER A 21 -6.77 2.37 -8.20
CA SER A 21 -6.18 1.87 -9.46
C SER A 21 -6.26 0.33 -9.53
N GLU A 22 -6.34 -0.26 -10.73
CA GLU A 22 -6.37 -1.72 -10.90
C GLU A 22 -5.22 -2.43 -10.17
N GLN A 23 -4.03 -1.81 -10.14
CA GLN A 23 -2.90 -2.36 -9.39
C GLN A 23 -3.15 -2.35 -7.88
N GLN A 24 -3.77 -1.29 -7.36
CA GLN A 24 -4.09 -1.17 -5.94
C GLN A 24 -5.21 -2.14 -5.53
N ALA A 25 -6.22 -2.32 -6.38
CA ALA A 25 -7.23 -3.36 -6.22
C ALA A 25 -6.60 -4.76 -6.16
N LYS A 26 -5.64 -5.04 -7.06
CA LYS A 26 -4.87 -6.31 -7.03
C LYS A 26 -4.06 -6.46 -5.74
N ILE A 27 -3.42 -5.39 -5.26
CA ILE A 27 -2.69 -5.40 -3.99
C ILE A 27 -3.63 -5.73 -2.82
N LEU A 28 -4.81 -5.12 -2.73
CA LEU A 28 -5.79 -5.44 -1.68
C LEU A 28 -6.30 -6.88 -1.77
N ALA A 29 -6.62 -7.37 -2.98
CA ALA A 29 -7.02 -8.75 -3.20
C ALA A 29 -5.91 -9.74 -2.84
N PHE A 30 -4.66 -9.39 -3.15
CA PHE A 30 -3.49 -10.17 -2.78
C PHE A 30 -3.29 -10.20 -1.27
N GLU A 31 -3.53 -9.09 -0.58
CA GLU A 31 -3.37 -9.01 0.86
C GLU A 31 -4.43 -9.78 1.66
N LYS A 32 -5.53 -10.13 0.98
CA LYS A 32 -6.53 -11.09 1.46
C LYS A 32 -5.99 -12.53 1.50
N LYS A 33 -4.97 -12.85 0.71
CA LYS A 33 -4.34 -14.19 0.69
C LYS A 33 -3.47 -14.36 1.94
N PHE A 34 -3.63 -15.50 2.61
CA PHE A 34 -2.89 -15.80 3.84
C PHE A 34 -1.52 -16.39 3.50
N PHE A 35 -0.45 -15.63 3.77
CA PHE A 35 0.92 -16.12 3.62
C PHE A 35 1.48 -16.57 4.96
N LYS A 36 1.89 -17.84 5.04
CA LYS A 36 2.46 -18.44 6.26
C LYS A 36 3.81 -17.83 6.67
N TYR A 37 4.58 -17.33 5.70
CA TYR A 37 5.91 -16.77 5.93
C TYR A 37 6.11 -15.49 5.10
N ALA A 38 6.77 -14.48 5.68
CA ALA A 38 7.06 -13.20 5.01
C ALA A 38 7.88 -13.39 3.72
N GLY A 39 8.85 -14.30 3.69
CA GLY A 39 9.64 -14.57 2.49
C GLY A 39 8.86 -15.22 1.34
N VAL A 40 7.79 -15.96 1.63
CA VAL A 40 6.88 -16.50 0.60
C VAL A 40 6.05 -15.38 0.00
N LYS A 41 5.58 -14.46 0.85
CA LYS A 41 4.85 -13.26 0.42
C LYS A 41 5.69 -12.38 -0.49
N GLU A 42 6.93 -12.09 -0.13
CA GLU A 42 7.83 -11.25 -0.94
C GLU A 42 8.10 -11.84 -2.33
N ARG A 43 8.31 -13.15 -2.44
CA ARG A 43 8.44 -13.82 -3.74
C ARG A 43 7.15 -13.77 -4.55
N ALA A 44 6.01 -13.99 -3.90
CA ALA A 44 4.71 -13.93 -4.56
C ALA A 44 4.37 -12.49 -5.02
N ILE A 45 4.77 -11.46 -4.28
CA ILE A 45 4.67 -10.05 -4.72
C ILE A 45 5.49 -9.84 -6.00
N ALA A 46 6.74 -10.29 -6.02
CA ALA A 46 7.59 -10.14 -7.20
C ALA A 46 7.06 -10.92 -8.42
N GLN A 47 6.41 -12.07 -8.22
CA GLN A 47 5.86 -12.90 -9.30
C GLN A 47 4.46 -12.47 -9.79
N GLU A 48 3.52 -12.17 -8.88
CA GLU A 48 2.14 -11.83 -9.25
C GLU A 48 1.98 -10.33 -9.59
N LEU A 49 2.70 -9.46 -8.89
CA LEU A 49 2.58 -8.00 -9.04
C LEU A 49 3.73 -7.41 -9.87
N GLY A 50 4.86 -8.12 -10.00
CA GLY A 50 6.05 -7.60 -10.67
C GLY A 50 6.73 -6.46 -9.90
N LEU A 51 6.41 -6.30 -8.61
CA LEU A 51 6.89 -5.20 -7.77
C LEU A 51 7.99 -5.66 -6.83
N THR A 52 8.87 -4.74 -6.45
CA THR A 52 9.80 -4.98 -5.34
C THR A 52 9.05 -4.93 -3.99
N PRO A 53 9.52 -5.66 -2.96
CA PRO A 53 8.90 -5.60 -1.63
C PRO A 53 8.81 -4.18 -1.06
N VAL A 54 9.82 -3.34 -1.35
CA VAL A 54 9.87 -1.95 -0.89
C VAL A 54 8.75 -1.12 -1.53
N GLN A 55 8.60 -1.20 -2.86
CA GLN A 55 7.52 -0.51 -3.59
C GLN A 55 6.14 -1.01 -3.15
N TYR A 56 6.00 -2.32 -2.90
CA TYR A 56 4.76 -2.91 -2.40
C TYR A 56 4.35 -2.28 -1.07
N TYR A 57 5.23 -2.24 -0.07
CA TYR A 57 4.89 -1.66 1.23
C TYR A 57 4.66 -0.14 1.16
N GLN A 58 5.30 0.57 0.24
CA GLN A 58 5.04 1.99 -0.02
C GLN A 58 3.62 2.19 -0.59
N GLN A 59 3.23 1.42 -1.62
CA GLN A 59 1.88 1.48 -2.18
C GLN A 59 0.80 1.10 -1.17
N VAL A 60 1.05 0.05 -0.36
CA VAL A 60 0.14 -0.31 0.73
C VAL A 60 0.03 0.83 1.74
N SER A 61 1.13 1.47 2.11
CA SER A 61 1.10 2.59 3.06
C SER A 61 0.30 3.76 2.51
N ALA A 62 0.50 4.12 1.24
CA ALA A 62 -0.27 5.16 0.57
C ALA A 62 -1.76 4.79 0.51
N LEU A 63 -2.09 3.54 0.17
CA LEU A 63 -3.47 3.03 0.12
C LEU A 63 -4.21 3.14 1.47
N LEU A 64 -3.51 2.94 2.57
CA LEU A 64 -4.10 3.01 3.91
C LEU A 64 -4.54 4.42 4.31
N ASP A 65 -4.02 5.44 3.64
CA ASP A 65 -4.37 6.84 3.86
C ASP A 65 -5.50 7.30 2.89
N LEU A 66 -5.99 6.41 2.00
CA LEU A 66 -7.02 6.72 1.01
C LEU A 66 -8.43 6.32 1.46
N PRO A 67 -9.44 7.21 1.31
CA PRO A 67 -10.83 6.88 1.61
C PRO A 67 -11.39 5.78 0.69
N ALA A 68 -10.92 5.71 -0.56
CA ALA A 68 -11.33 4.68 -1.52
C ALA A 68 -10.96 3.26 -1.07
N ALA A 69 -9.80 3.08 -0.41
CA ALA A 69 -9.40 1.79 0.14
C ALA A 69 -10.28 1.38 1.31
N TYR A 70 -10.68 2.33 2.16
CA TYR A 70 -11.60 2.10 3.26
C TYR A 70 -13.01 1.72 2.77
N ALA A 71 -13.48 2.36 1.69
CA ALA A 71 -14.77 2.03 1.08
C ALA A 71 -14.78 0.64 0.44
N ALA A 72 -13.65 0.20 -0.12
CA ALA A 72 -13.52 -1.13 -0.72
C ALA A 72 -13.40 -2.24 0.35
N GLU A 73 -12.49 -2.10 1.31
CA GLU A 73 -12.16 -3.16 2.29
C GLU A 73 -11.84 -2.59 3.68
N PRO A 74 -12.86 -2.16 4.46
CA PRO A 74 -12.65 -1.42 5.71
C PRO A 74 -11.95 -2.26 6.79
N MET A 75 -12.21 -3.57 6.87
CA MET A 75 -11.59 -4.45 7.87
C MET A 75 -10.10 -4.69 7.63
N LEU A 76 -9.69 -4.79 6.36
CA LEU A 76 -8.29 -5.02 6.00
C LEU A 76 -7.47 -3.75 6.24
N VAL A 77 -8.01 -2.60 5.85
CA VAL A 77 -7.43 -1.27 6.09
C VAL A 77 -7.26 -1.00 7.60
N ALA A 78 -8.30 -1.24 8.40
CA ALA A 78 -8.22 -1.04 9.86
C ALA A 78 -7.14 -1.92 10.51
N ARG A 79 -7.05 -3.20 10.11
CA ARG A 79 -6.02 -4.13 10.63
C ARG A 79 -4.60 -3.68 10.27
N LEU A 80 -4.40 -3.20 9.05
CA LEU A 80 -3.10 -2.69 8.59
C LEU A 80 -2.72 -1.37 9.28
N GLN A 81 -3.68 -0.46 9.49
CA GLN A 81 -3.46 0.76 10.27
C GLN A 81 -3.06 0.44 11.72
N GLU A 82 -3.72 -0.52 12.37
CA GLU A 82 -3.36 -1.01 13.71
C GLU A 82 -1.91 -1.55 13.73
N LEU A 83 -1.53 -2.32 12.71
CA LEU A 83 -0.17 -2.84 12.57
C LEU A 83 0.87 -1.72 12.38
N ARG A 84 0.53 -0.65 11.64
CA ARG A 84 1.38 0.54 11.48
C ARG A 84 1.57 1.27 12.81
N ASN A 85 0.47 1.52 13.52
CA ASN A 85 0.47 2.21 14.81
C ASN A 85 1.25 1.43 15.87
N SER A 86 1.12 0.11 15.91
CA SER A 86 1.89 -0.75 16.84
C SER A 86 3.39 -0.76 16.53
N ARG A 87 3.79 -0.67 15.26
CA ARG A 87 5.21 -0.54 14.86
C ARG A 87 5.78 0.83 15.17
N GLN A 88 5.00 1.90 14.98
CA GLN A 88 5.45 3.27 15.30
C GLN A 88 5.65 3.48 16.80
N ARG A 89 4.74 2.94 17.63
CA ARG A 89 4.87 2.99 19.11
C ARG A 89 6.13 2.30 19.63
N ARG A 90 6.70 1.33 18.90
CA ARG A 90 7.92 0.61 19.31
C ARG A 90 9.21 1.40 19.08
N LYS A 91 9.17 2.49 18.30
CA LYS A 91 10.34 3.36 18.04
C LYS A 91 10.47 4.53 19.02
N VAL A 92 9.52 4.70 19.94
CA VAL A 92 9.53 5.80 20.93
C VAL A 92 9.85 5.19 22.29
N PHE A 93 11.14 4.96 22.55
CA PHE A 93 11.69 4.70 23.87
C PHE A 93 13.02 5.45 23.98
#